data_AF-A0A3D4QS11-F1
#
_entry.id   AF-A0A3D4QS11-F1
#
_cell.length_a   1.000
_cell.length_b   1.000
_cell.length_c   1.000
_cell.angle_alpha   90.00
_cell.angle_beta   90.00
_cell.angle_gamma   90.00
#
_symmetry.space_group_name_H-M   'P 1'
#
loop_
_entity.id
_entity.type
_entity.pdbx_description
1 polymer ?
#
loop_
_entity_poly.entity_id
_entity_poly.type
_entity_poly.pdbx_seq_one_letter_code
_entity_poly.pdbx_strand_id
1 'polypeptide(L)'
;MSTDNSILLNRVFTRNTIREIIEDNQSDTYVTAIRRYVDNPIGKNNSELISEIYGVLRKEYRNEYYYKNTILNKLLLGVHKPTTTTALTEVPIGKAKADFVLINGRAIVYEIKTELDNLDRLESQIDNYYRAFTRVSVLTCEEHFDALRKRLANSPVGICILTKRGTISERKKPEEYLDDLNLDTMFRILRKREYEAIIMKHFGKLPGVSQFEYYRCCKRQFYQIEIIKAYEDFVTILKKRCRIDVELYTRIPYELKFLVYFCDFKVADYSKLDAFLHRKEARICTSPI
;
A
#
# COMPACT_ATOMS: atom_id res chain seq x y z
N MET A 1 -3.85 4.63 -25.60
CA MET A 1 -4.59 5.64 -24.82
C MET A 1 -3.93 7.01 -25.01
N SER A 2 -4.71 8.09 -25.11
CA SER A 2 -4.15 9.45 -25.08
C SER A 2 -3.66 9.81 -23.67
N THR A 3 -2.73 10.78 -23.57
CA THR A 3 -2.16 11.25 -22.29
C THR A 3 -3.23 11.76 -21.32
N ASP A 4 -4.28 12.42 -21.81
CA ASP A 4 -5.38 12.90 -20.96
C ASP A 4 -6.18 11.76 -20.33
N ASN A 5 -6.25 10.60 -21.01
CA ASN A 5 -6.95 9.43 -20.48
C ASN A 5 -6.20 8.81 -19.30
N SER A 6 -4.87 8.65 -19.43
CA SER A 6 -4.06 8.11 -18.34
C SER A 6 -4.05 9.03 -17.11
N ILE A 7 -4.08 10.35 -17.31
CA ILE A 7 -4.14 11.33 -16.20
C ILE A 7 -5.42 11.17 -15.39
N LEU A 8 -6.58 11.02 -16.05
CA LEU A 8 -7.85 10.87 -15.33
C LEU A 8 -7.90 9.55 -14.53
N LEU A 9 -7.45 8.44 -15.11
CA LEU A 9 -7.42 7.13 -14.43
C LEU A 9 -6.45 7.09 -13.24
N ASN A 10 -5.38 7.88 -13.27
CA ASN A 10 -4.49 8.07 -12.12
C ASN A 10 -5.14 8.87 -10.97
N ARG A 11 -6.20 9.63 -11.24
CA ARG A 11 -6.85 10.52 -10.25
C ARG A 11 -8.11 9.92 -9.62
N VAL A 12 -8.87 9.11 -10.36
CA VAL A 12 -10.14 8.54 -9.87
C VAL A 12 -9.97 7.71 -8.61
N PHE A 13 -8.98 6.82 -8.60
CA PHE A 13 -8.74 5.93 -7.47
C PHE A 13 -7.68 6.50 -6.52
N THR A 14 -7.99 7.68 -5.97
CA THR A 14 -7.11 8.36 -5.01
C THR A 14 -7.82 8.65 -3.69
N ARG A 15 -7.03 8.92 -2.65
CA ARG A 15 -7.57 9.29 -1.33
C ARG A 15 -8.37 10.60 -1.37
N ASN A 16 -8.04 11.52 -2.28
CA ASN A 16 -8.76 12.78 -2.40
C ASN A 16 -10.15 12.53 -2.99
N THR A 17 -10.24 11.83 -4.13
CA THR A 17 -11.53 11.52 -4.75
C THR A 17 -12.44 10.71 -3.83
N ILE A 18 -11.92 9.72 -3.09
CA ILE A 18 -12.76 8.99 -2.15
C ILE A 18 -13.20 9.87 -0.97
N ARG A 19 -12.39 10.83 -0.52
CA ARG A 19 -12.80 11.77 0.54
C ARG A 19 -13.90 12.72 0.06
N GLU A 20 -13.75 13.30 -1.12
CA GLU A 20 -14.81 14.12 -1.76
C GLU A 20 -16.12 13.34 -1.86
N ILE A 21 -16.08 12.07 -2.29
CA ILE A 21 -17.26 11.20 -2.33
C ILE A 21 -17.90 11.02 -0.94
N ILE A 22 -17.10 10.88 0.12
CA ILE A 22 -17.62 10.65 1.49
C ILE A 22 -18.09 11.95 2.16
N GLU A 23 -17.44 13.07 1.88
CA GLU A 23 -17.73 14.36 2.51
C GLU A 23 -18.85 15.10 1.76
N ASP A 24 -18.79 15.12 0.43
CA ASP A 24 -19.64 15.94 -0.44
C ASP A 24 -20.65 15.11 -1.24
N ASN A 25 -20.62 13.78 -1.16
CA ASN A 25 -21.49 12.85 -1.90
C ASN A 25 -21.36 12.98 -3.44
N GLN A 26 -20.24 13.56 -3.91
CA GLN A 26 -19.89 13.75 -5.32
C GLN A 26 -18.39 14.02 -5.46
N SER A 27 -17.81 13.72 -6.63
CA SER A 27 -16.48 14.20 -7.03
C SER A 27 -16.48 14.49 -8.53
N ASP A 28 -16.00 15.66 -8.94
CA ASP A 28 -15.92 16.04 -10.36
C ASP A 28 -14.97 15.12 -11.14
N THR A 29 -13.90 14.65 -10.48
CA THR A 29 -12.98 13.67 -11.07
C THR A 29 -13.71 12.36 -11.38
N TYR A 30 -14.53 11.88 -10.44
CA TYR A 30 -15.31 10.66 -10.62
C TYR A 30 -16.41 10.82 -11.68
N VAL A 31 -17.15 11.93 -11.66
CA VAL A 31 -18.18 12.24 -12.68
C VAL A 31 -17.58 12.31 -14.08
N THR A 32 -16.41 12.96 -14.21
CA THR A 32 -15.69 13.05 -15.49
C THR A 32 -15.26 11.66 -15.96
N ALA A 33 -14.83 10.79 -15.05
CA ALA A 33 -14.45 9.41 -15.39
C ALA A 33 -15.64 8.56 -15.85
N ILE A 34 -16.81 8.71 -15.22
CA ILE A 34 -18.04 8.05 -15.70
C ILE A 34 -18.31 8.43 -17.16
N ARG A 35 -18.34 9.74 -17.46
CA ARG A 35 -18.61 10.23 -18.83
C ARG A 35 -17.59 9.72 -19.85
N ARG A 36 -16.35 9.49 -19.43
CA ARG A 36 -15.24 9.13 -20.31
C ARG A 36 -15.14 7.64 -20.56
N TYR A 37 -15.45 6.81 -19.56
CA TYR A 37 -15.10 5.39 -19.55
C TYR A 37 -16.30 4.44 -19.42
N VAL A 38 -17.48 4.96 -19.11
CA VAL A 38 -18.68 4.13 -18.92
C VAL A 38 -19.68 4.41 -20.03
N ASP A 39 -20.01 3.36 -20.78
CA ASP A 39 -21.10 3.39 -21.74
C ASP A 39 -22.45 3.29 -21.01
N ASN A 40 -23.41 4.14 -21.40
CA ASN A 40 -24.78 4.16 -20.86
C ASN A 40 -24.84 4.13 -19.31
N PRO A 41 -24.37 5.18 -18.62
CA PRO A 41 -24.28 5.18 -17.16
C PRO A 41 -25.65 5.31 -16.45
N ILE A 42 -26.68 5.79 -17.14
CA ILE A 42 -27.99 6.07 -16.54
C ILE A 42 -28.62 4.78 -16.00
N GLY A 43 -29.08 4.84 -14.74
CA GLY A 43 -29.76 3.72 -14.07
C GLY A 43 -28.83 2.72 -13.39
N LYS A 44 -27.53 2.75 -13.68
CA LYS A 44 -26.49 2.00 -12.96
C LYS A 44 -26.27 2.61 -11.58
N ASN A 45 -25.97 1.80 -10.59
CA ASN A 45 -25.50 2.28 -9.29
C ASN A 45 -23.99 2.59 -9.31
N ASN A 46 -23.51 3.35 -8.33
CA ASN A 46 -22.08 3.72 -8.28
C ASN A 46 -21.15 2.52 -8.15
N SER A 47 -21.57 1.42 -7.53
CA SER A 47 -20.77 0.19 -7.49
C SER A 47 -20.50 -0.37 -8.90
N GLU A 48 -21.52 -0.42 -9.75
CA GLU A 48 -21.40 -0.85 -11.15
C GLU A 48 -20.49 0.10 -11.94
N LEU A 49 -20.70 1.41 -11.80
CA LEU A 49 -19.90 2.44 -12.47
C LEU A 49 -18.42 2.36 -12.08
N ILE A 50 -18.11 2.21 -10.80
CA ILE A 50 -16.75 2.04 -10.30
C ILE A 50 -16.13 0.76 -10.87
N SER A 51 -16.88 -0.34 -10.91
CA SER A 51 -16.38 -1.61 -11.44
C SER A 51 -16.05 -1.51 -12.94
N GLU A 52 -16.85 -0.80 -13.72
CA GLU A 52 -16.58 -0.54 -15.14
C GLU A 52 -15.33 0.32 -15.34
N ILE A 53 -15.18 1.42 -14.60
CA ILE A 53 -13.97 2.27 -14.66
C ILE A 53 -12.72 1.46 -14.25
N TYR A 54 -12.82 0.64 -13.21
CA TYR A 54 -11.71 -0.24 -12.80
C TYR A 54 -11.42 -1.33 -13.84
N GLY A 55 -12.44 -1.78 -14.57
CA GLY A 55 -12.31 -2.68 -15.71
C GLY A 55 -11.41 -2.10 -16.81
N VAL A 56 -11.49 -0.78 -17.04
CA VAL A 56 -10.59 -0.06 -17.96
C VAL A 56 -9.15 -0.08 -17.45
N LEU A 57 -8.91 0.22 -16.16
CA LEU A 57 -7.57 0.08 -15.54
C LEU A 57 -6.99 -1.32 -15.77
N ARG A 58 -7.80 -2.36 -15.53
CA ARG A 58 -7.35 -3.75 -15.68
C ARG A 58 -6.94 -4.11 -17.10
N LYS A 59 -7.69 -3.64 -18.10
CA LYS A 59 -7.53 -4.06 -19.51
C LYS A 59 -6.54 -3.19 -20.27
N GLU A 60 -6.53 -1.90 -20.00
CA GLU A 60 -5.86 -0.92 -20.87
C GLU A 60 -4.73 -0.15 -20.19
N TYR A 61 -4.79 0.03 -18.86
CA TYR A 61 -3.88 0.92 -18.14
C TYR A 61 -3.67 0.52 -16.68
N ARG A 62 -2.84 -0.52 -16.47
CA ARG A 62 -2.54 -1.04 -15.13
C ARG A 62 -1.54 -0.13 -14.41
N ASN A 63 -2.04 0.95 -13.84
CA ASN A 63 -1.24 1.89 -13.07
C ASN A 63 -0.90 1.38 -11.65
N GLU A 64 -0.12 2.16 -10.91
CA GLU A 64 0.34 1.81 -9.56
C GLU A 64 -0.81 1.45 -8.61
N TYR A 65 -1.95 2.17 -8.69
CA TYR A 65 -3.13 1.85 -7.90
C TYR A 65 -3.65 0.44 -8.18
N TYR A 66 -3.71 0.04 -9.45
CA TYR A 66 -4.15 -1.31 -9.82
C TYR A 66 -3.26 -2.39 -9.17
N TYR A 67 -1.94 -2.21 -9.21
CA TYR A 67 -0.98 -3.11 -8.57
C TYR A 67 -1.15 -3.15 -7.04
N LYS A 68 -1.20 -1.97 -6.40
CA LYS A 68 -1.40 -1.81 -4.95
C LYS A 68 -2.71 -2.42 -4.46
N ASN A 69 -3.80 -2.19 -5.19
CA ASN A 69 -5.09 -2.78 -4.87
C ASN A 69 -5.10 -4.29 -5.09
N THR A 70 -4.43 -4.77 -6.14
CA THR A 70 -4.36 -6.21 -6.41
C THR A 70 -3.54 -6.94 -5.35
N ILE A 71 -2.36 -6.43 -4.97
CA ILE A 71 -1.51 -7.06 -3.95
C ILE A 71 -2.20 -7.09 -2.59
N LEU A 72 -2.85 -5.99 -2.19
CA LEU A 72 -3.63 -5.95 -0.96
C LEU A 72 -4.72 -7.03 -0.99
N ASN A 73 -5.57 -7.04 -2.02
CA ASN A 73 -6.65 -8.01 -2.10
C ASN A 73 -6.17 -9.46 -2.12
N LYS A 74 -5.13 -9.78 -2.90
CA LYS A 74 -4.67 -11.15 -3.07
C LYS A 74 -3.88 -11.65 -1.87
N LEU A 75 -2.96 -10.85 -1.33
CA LEU A 75 -2.09 -11.29 -0.24
C LEU A 75 -2.70 -11.05 1.13
N LEU A 76 -3.41 -9.94 1.36
CA LEU A 76 -4.01 -9.66 2.67
C LEU A 76 -5.32 -10.43 2.88
N LEU A 77 -6.19 -10.51 1.86
CA LEU A 77 -7.56 -11.00 2.02
C LEU A 77 -7.81 -12.36 1.39
N GLY A 78 -6.97 -12.78 0.44
CA GLY A 78 -7.08 -14.07 -0.25
C GLY A 78 -6.29 -15.20 0.42
N VAL A 79 -5.12 -14.90 0.99
CA VAL A 79 -4.20 -15.93 1.51
C VAL A 79 -4.07 -15.89 3.04
N HIS A 80 -4.33 -14.75 3.67
CA HIS A 80 -4.11 -14.56 5.11
C HIS A 80 -5.38 -14.12 5.83
N LYS A 81 -5.45 -14.41 7.14
CA LYS A 81 -6.52 -13.87 7.98
C LYS A 81 -6.28 -12.37 8.19
N PRO A 82 -7.27 -11.49 7.92
CA PRO A 82 -7.14 -10.05 8.13
C PRO A 82 -6.77 -9.68 9.57
N THR A 83 -7.11 -10.54 10.53
CA THR A 83 -6.80 -10.35 11.96
C THR A 83 -5.33 -10.57 12.31
N THR A 84 -4.56 -11.28 11.48
CA THR A 84 -3.15 -11.60 11.75
C THR A 84 -2.17 -10.90 10.83
N THR A 85 -2.67 -10.13 9.86
CA THR A 85 -1.85 -9.52 8.81
C THR A 85 -2.07 -8.02 8.71
N THR A 86 -0.99 -7.28 8.55
CA THR A 86 -1.00 -5.82 8.45
C THR A 86 -0.31 -5.41 7.18
N ALA A 87 -0.93 -4.55 6.39
CA ALA A 87 -0.29 -3.90 5.27
C ALA A 87 0.10 -2.46 5.66
N LEU A 88 1.25 -2.01 5.20
CA LEU A 88 1.68 -0.62 5.20
C LEU A 88 1.93 -0.22 3.74
N THR A 89 1.84 1.08 3.45
CA THR A 89 2.16 1.63 2.13
C THR A 89 2.94 2.91 2.32
N GLU A 90 3.75 3.27 1.33
CA GLU A 90 4.53 4.52 1.32
C GLU A 90 5.48 4.66 2.53
N VAL A 91 6.12 3.58 2.97
CA VAL A 91 6.99 3.60 4.16
C VAL A 91 8.34 4.21 3.78
N PRO A 92 8.75 5.36 4.34
CA PRO A 92 10.05 5.95 4.05
C PRO A 92 11.16 5.11 4.70
N ILE A 93 12.15 4.69 3.92
CA ILE A 93 13.27 3.87 4.38
C ILE A 93 14.56 4.47 3.80
N GLY A 94 15.34 5.15 4.65
CA GLY A 94 16.55 5.84 4.20
C GLY A 94 16.23 6.88 3.12
N LYS A 95 16.77 6.69 1.92
CA LYS A 95 16.53 7.55 0.74
C LYS A 95 15.44 7.02 -0.20
N ALA A 96 14.87 5.86 0.11
CA ALA A 96 13.81 5.22 -0.66
C ALA A 96 12.47 5.27 0.09
N LYS A 97 11.42 4.84 -0.59
CA LYS A 97 10.06 4.76 -0.05
C LYS A 97 9.46 3.45 -0.54
N ALA A 98 9.27 2.50 0.37
CA ALA A 98 8.67 1.22 0.05
C ALA A 98 7.19 1.41 -0.30
N ASP A 99 6.81 0.93 -1.48
CA ASP A 99 5.44 1.03 -2.00
C ASP A 99 4.45 0.28 -1.10
N PHE A 100 4.84 -0.91 -0.67
CA PHE A 100 3.98 -1.79 0.10
C PHE A 100 4.79 -2.69 1.03
N VAL A 101 4.33 -2.86 2.27
CA VAL A 101 4.93 -3.78 3.24
C VAL A 101 3.84 -4.67 3.80
N LEU A 102 4.00 -5.98 3.70
CA LEU A 102 3.07 -6.95 4.28
C LEU A 102 3.69 -7.59 5.51
N ILE A 103 2.99 -7.56 6.64
CA ILE A 103 3.44 -8.09 7.92
C ILE A 103 2.49 -9.20 8.39
N ASN A 104 2.89 -10.46 8.27
CA ASN A 104 2.18 -11.63 8.78
C ASN A 104 3.16 -12.64 9.39
N GLY A 105 3.56 -12.41 10.65
CA GLY A 105 4.64 -13.18 11.30
C GLY A 105 6.04 -12.81 10.79
N ARG A 106 6.16 -12.43 9.51
CA ARG A 106 7.34 -11.82 8.89
C ARG A 106 6.92 -10.56 8.13
N ALA A 107 7.85 -9.61 7.98
CA ALA A 107 7.65 -8.43 7.15
C ALA A 107 8.32 -8.62 5.79
N ILE A 108 7.57 -8.40 4.70
CA ILE A 108 8.05 -8.45 3.33
C ILE A 108 7.76 -7.09 2.68
N VAL A 109 8.79 -6.45 2.17
CA VAL A 109 8.67 -5.25 1.34
C VAL A 109 8.39 -5.68 -0.09
N TYR A 110 7.41 -5.03 -0.73
CA TYR A 110 7.12 -5.16 -2.15
C TYR A 110 7.41 -3.82 -2.83
N GLU A 111 8.40 -3.81 -3.73
CA GLU A 111 8.63 -2.73 -4.69
C GLU A 111 7.75 -2.99 -5.91
N ILE A 112 6.97 -2.00 -6.35
CA ILE A 112 6.07 -2.15 -7.47
C ILE A 112 6.70 -1.51 -8.71
N LYS A 113 6.82 -2.28 -9.79
CA LYS A 113 7.25 -1.81 -11.11
C LYS A 113 6.19 -2.16 -12.14
N THR A 114 5.39 -1.16 -12.51
CA THR A 114 4.35 -1.25 -13.53
C THR A 114 4.97 -1.29 -14.92
N GLU A 115 4.15 -1.53 -15.94
CA GLU A 115 4.56 -1.50 -17.35
C GLU A 115 5.12 -0.14 -17.81
N LEU A 116 4.86 0.91 -17.04
CA LEU A 116 5.26 2.29 -17.35
C LEU A 116 6.61 2.65 -16.72
N ASP A 117 7.11 1.82 -15.79
CA ASP A 117 8.29 2.10 -15.01
C ASP A 117 9.57 1.62 -15.71
N ASN A 118 10.67 2.32 -15.48
CA ASN A 118 11.99 1.77 -15.73
C ASN A 118 12.52 1.07 -14.47
N LEU A 119 13.59 0.29 -14.66
CA LEU A 119 14.22 -0.50 -13.60
C LEU A 119 15.49 0.16 -13.06
N ASP A 120 15.78 1.41 -13.43
CA ASP A 120 17.10 2.02 -13.22
C ASP A 120 17.37 2.32 -11.74
N ARG A 121 16.33 2.62 -10.98
CA ARG A 121 16.43 2.93 -9.54
C ARG A 121 16.33 1.71 -8.63
N LEU A 122 15.99 0.55 -9.20
CA LEU A 122 15.53 -0.61 -8.44
C LEU A 122 16.57 -1.10 -7.42
N GLU A 123 17.83 -1.24 -7.82
CA GLU A 123 18.91 -1.73 -6.95
C GLU A 123 19.08 -0.80 -5.74
N SER A 124 19.19 0.51 -5.97
CA SER A 124 19.31 1.48 -4.89
C SER A 124 18.11 1.46 -3.92
N GLN A 125 16.91 1.16 -4.41
CA GLN A 125 15.71 1.04 -3.57
C GLN A 125 15.78 -0.22 -2.72
N ILE A 126 16.11 -1.36 -3.32
CA ILE A 126 16.30 -2.66 -2.64
C ILE A 126 17.34 -2.54 -1.51
N ASP A 127 18.50 -1.93 -1.80
CA ASP A 127 19.56 -1.72 -0.81
C ASP A 127 19.09 -0.88 0.38
N ASN A 128 18.26 0.15 0.13
CA ASN A 128 17.66 0.92 1.22
C ASN A 128 16.67 0.07 2.02
N TYR A 129 15.88 -0.79 1.39
CA TYR A 129 14.88 -1.61 2.07
C TYR A 129 15.50 -2.65 3.00
N TYR A 130 16.61 -3.27 2.60
CA TYR A 130 17.34 -4.23 3.44
C TYR A 130 17.92 -3.60 4.72
N ARG A 131 18.06 -2.27 4.77
CA ARG A 131 18.45 -1.55 6.00
C ARG A 131 17.41 -1.59 7.12
N ALA A 132 16.16 -1.95 6.82
CA ALA A 132 15.09 -2.01 7.82
C ALA A 132 14.27 -3.30 7.78
N PHE A 133 14.27 -4.03 6.67
CA PHE A 133 13.46 -5.23 6.49
C PHE A 133 14.29 -6.37 5.92
N THR A 134 14.01 -7.59 6.35
CA THR A 134 14.86 -8.74 6.00
C THR A 134 14.43 -9.46 4.73
N ARG A 135 13.31 -9.05 4.12
CA ARG A 135 12.76 -9.66 2.91
C ARG A 135 12.22 -8.59 1.99
N VAL A 136 12.64 -8.66 0.73
CA VAL A 136 12.22 -7.75 -0.34
C VAL A 136 11.78 -8.58 -1.55
N SER A 137 10.68 -8.20 -2.18
CA SER A 137 10.20 -8.77 -3.43
C SER A 137 9.85 -7.65 -4.41
N VAL A 138 10.02 -7.89 -5.70
CA VAL A 138 9.57 -6.98 -6.75
C VAL A 138 8.26 -7.53 -7.31
N LEU A 139 7.18 -6.73 -7.26
CA LEU A 139 5.93 -7.02 -7.94
C LEU A 139 5.88 -6.26 -9.27
N THR A 140 5.74 -6.99 -10.38
CA THR A 140 5.87 -6.39 -11.71
C THR A 140 5.06 -7.11 -12.78
N CYS A 141 5.19 -6.68 -14.05
CA CYS A 141 4.57 -7.28 -15.22
C CYS A 141 5.44 -8.39 -15.85
N GLU A 142 4.87 -9.21 -16.73
CA GLU A 142 5.60 -10.28 -17.43
C GLU A 142 6.74 -9.70 -18.30
N GLU A 143 6.52 -8.52 -18.87
CA GLU A 143 7.45 -7.83 -19.76
C GLU A 143 8.79 -7.46 -19.08
N HIS A 144 8.80 -7.26 -17.75
CA HIS A 144 10.03 -6.99 -16.98
C HIS A 144 10.72 -8.26 -16.44
N PHE A 145 10.09 -9.43 -16.54
CA PHE A 145 10.55 -10.64 -15.85
C PHE A 145 11.96 -11.06 -16.28
N ASP A 146 12.25 -11.10 -17.59
CA ASP A 146 13.56 -11.57 -18.07
C ASP A 146 14.71 -10.65 -17.66
N ALA A 147 14.47 -9.33 -17.66
CA ALA A 147 15.46 -8.36 -17.20
C ALA A 147 15.73 -8.53 -15.69
N LEU A 148 14.68 -8.66 -14.89
CA LEU A 148 14.79 -8.83 -13.44
C LEU A 148 15.39 -10.17 -13.04
N ARG A 149 15.02 -11.25 -13.72
CA ARG A 149 15.58 -12.59 -13.50
C ARG A 149 17.09 -12.58 -13.66
N LYS A 150 17.62 -11.87 -14.66
CA LYS A 150 19.06 -11.72 -14.88
C LYS A 150 19.71 -10.81 -13.82
N ARG A 151 19.15 -9.62 -13.59
CA ARG A 151 19.69 -8.63 -12.63
C ARG A 151 19.72 -9.17 -11.20
N LEU A 152 18.71 -9.93 -10.80
CA LEU A 152 18.50 -10.39 -9.43
C LEU A 152 18.85 -11.87 -9.21
N ALA A 153 19.50 -12.53 -10.18
CA ALA A 153 19.77 -13.98 -10.15
C ALA A 153 20.45 -14.43 -8.85
N ASN A 154 21.46 -13.68 -8.39
CA ASN A 154 22.26 -14.00 -7.21
C ASN A 154 21.88 -13.18 -5.96
N SER A 155 20.74 -12.50 -5.99
CA SER A 155 20.23 -11.74 -4.84
C SER A 155 19.22 -12.56 -4.02
N PRO A 156 18.98 -12.23 -2.74
CA PRO A 156 17.87 -12.81 -1.96
C PRO A 156 16.48 -12.26 -2.35
N VAL A 157 16.42 -11.34 -3.32
CA VAL A 157 15.19 -10.63 -3.69
C VAL A 157 14.22 -11.54 -4.42
N GLY A 158 12.96 -11.54 -3.99
CA GLY A 158 11.86 -12.24 -4.64
C GLY A 158 11.34 -11.53 -5.89
N ILE A 159 10.64 -12.26 -6.75
CA ILE A 159 10.02 -11.74 -7.97
C ILE A 159 8.60 -12.30 -8.06
N CYS A 160 7.63 -11.39 -8.07
CA CYS A 160 6.22 -11.66 -8.24
C CYS A 160 5.72 -11.01 -9.53
N ILE A 161 4.94 -11.74 -10.31
CA ILE A 161 4.35 -11.23 -11.56
C ILE A 161 2.86 -11.05 -11.40
N LEU A 162 2.37 -9.83 -11.63
CA LEU A 162 0.96 -9.54 -11.83
C LEU A 162 0.56 -9.90 -13.25
N THR A 163 -0.04 -11.08 -13.40
CA THR A 163 -0.43 -11.61 -14.72
C THR A 163 -1.54 -10.75 -15.35
N LYS A 164 -1.69 -10.85 -16.68
CA LYS A 164 -2.80 -10.19 -17.40
C LYS A 164 -4.19 -10.61 -16.91
N ARG A 165 -4.30 -11.75 -16.22
CA ARG A 165 -5.54 -12.24 -15.62
C ARG A 165 -5.86 -11.58 -14.27
N GLY A 166 -4.94 -10.79 -13.69
CA GLY A 166 -5.12 -10.18 -12.36
C GLY A 166 -4.79 -11.13 -11.20
N THR A 167 -3.90 -12.09 -11.44
CA THR A 167 -3.35 -12.99 -10.40
C THR A 167 -1.88 -12.66 -10.15
N ILE A 168 -1.40 -12.97 -8.95
CA ILE A 168 0.02 -12.80 -8.60
C ILE A 168 0.68 -14.18 -8.66
N SER A 169 1.70 -14.31 -9.52
CA SER A 169 2.53 -15.51 -9.64
C SER A 169 3.89 -15.24 -9.03
N GLU A 170 4.22 -15.94 -7.94
CA GLU A 170 5.58 -15.91 -7.37
C GLU A 170 6.50 -16.73 -8.28
N ARG A 171 7.42 -16.05 -8.99
CA ARG A 171 8.42 -16.67 -9.86
C ARG A 171 9.73 -16.95 -9.13
N LYS A 172 10.00 -16.17 -8.09
CA LYS A 172 11.12 -16.35 -7.17
C LYS A 172 10.69 -15.92 -5.77
N LYS A 173 10.83 -16.80 -4.80
CA LYS A 173 10.48 -16.52 -3.41
C LYS A 173 11.53 -15.61 -2.77
N PRO A 174 11.16 -14.58 -1.98
CA PRO A 174 12.13 -13.78 -1.26
C PRO A 174 12.76 -14.57 -0.11
N GLU A 175 14.07 -14.46 0.02
CA GLU A 175 14.87 -15.07 1.08
C GLU A 175 15.16 -14.05 2.19
N GLU A 176 15.46 -14.57 3.38
CA GLU A 176 15.86 -13.72 4.50
C GLU A 176 17.29 -13.22 4.31
N TYR A 177 17.49 -11.93 4.54
CA TYR A 177 18.79 -11.29 4.53
C TYR A 177 18.87 -10.31 5.70
N LEU A 178 19.83 -10.54 6.61
CA LEU A 178 19.96 -9.84 7.89
C LEU A 178 21.12 -8.84 7.90
N ASP A 179 22.10 -9.03 7.02
CA ASP A 179 23.43 -8.44 7.15
C ASP A 179 23.41 -6.90 6.99
N ASP A 180 22.44 -6.37 6.26
CA ASP A 180 22.31 -4.93 6.00
C ASP A 180 21.44 -4.19 7.03
N LEU A 181 20.82 -4.89 7.99
CA LEU A 181 19.96 -4.27 8.98
C LEU A 181 20.68 -3.12 9.69
N ASN A 182 19.95 -2.02 9.90
CA ASN A 182 20.53 -0.81 10.44
C ASN A 182 19.60 -0.16 11.48
N LEU A 183 20.09 -0.09 12.72
CA LEU A 183 19.33 0.46 13.86
C LEU A 183 18.90 1.92 13.64
N ASP A 184 19.71 2.75 12.96
CA ASP A 184 19.32 4.13 12.63
C ASP A 184 18.11 4.16 11.70
N THR A 185 18.16 3.35 10.64
CA THR A 185 17.10 3.29 9.63
C THR A 185 15.81 2.78 10.24
N MET A 186 15.86 1.68 11.02
CA MET A 186 14.71 1.15 11.74
C MET A 186 14.13 2.19 12.73
N PHE A 187 14.98 2.86 13.52
CA PHE A 187 14.51 3.84 14.49
C PHE A 187 13.81 5.04 13.85
N ARG A 188 14.29 5.52 12.69
CA ARG A 188 13.67 6.64 11.94
C ARG A 188 12.29 6.30 11.39
N ILE A 189 12.00 5.02 11.14
CA ILE A 189 10.69 4.57 10.67
C ILE A 189 9.66 4.59 11.81
N LEU A 190 10.09 4.38 13.06
CA LEU A 190 9.22 4.32 14.23
C LEU A 190 8.62 5.69 14.57
N ARG A 191 7.32 5.70 14.86
CA ARG A 191 6.61 6.84 15.43
C ARG A 191 6.93 6.96 16.91
N LYS A 192 6.74 8.15 17.50
CA LYS A 192 7.03 8.43 18.92
C LYS A 192 6.56 7.34 19.89
N ARG A 193 5.27 7.03 19.84
CA ARG A 193 4.66 6.01 20.69
C ARG A 193 5.24 4.60 20.49
N GLU A 194 5.75 4.32 19.30
CA GLU A 194 6.26 2.99 18.93
C GLU A 194 7.67 2.77 19.48
N TYR A 195 8.59 3.72 19.28
CA TYR A 195 9.91 3.61 19.88
C TYR A 195 9.84 3.72 21.42
N GLU A 196 8.91 4.50 21.97
CA GLU A 196 8.69 4.57 23.42
C GLU A 196 8.26 3.21 23.98
N ALA A 197 7.36 2.51 23.30
CA ALA A 197 6.93 1.18 23.73
C ALA A 197 8.09 0.18 23.72
N ILE A 198 8.94 0.21 22.69
CA ILE A 198 10.12 -0.66 22.62
C ILE A 198 11.12 -0.33 23.73
N ILE A 199 11.44 0.95 23.93
CA ILE A 199 12.36 1.38 24.99
C ILE A 199 11.82 1.00 26.37
N MET A 200 10.54 1.24 26.62
CA MET A 200 9.91 0.84 27.88
C MET A 200 10.01 -0.68 28.11
N LYS A 201 9.80 -1.49 27.06
CA LYS A 201 9.94 -2.96 27.13
C LYS A 201 11.34 -3.40 27.57
N HIS A 202 12.40 -2.78 27.04
CA HIS A 202 13.78 -3.19 27.30
C HIS A 202 14.41 -2.55 28.54
N PHE A 203 14.06 -1.31 28.87
CA PHE A 203 14.72 -0.53 29.93
C PHE A 203 13.83 -0.23 31.14
N GLY A 204 12.52 -0.54 31.06
CA GLY A 204 11.55 -0.31 32.14
C GLY A 204 11.25 1.17 32.44
N LYS A 205 11.86 2.11 31.70
CA LYS A 205 11.65 3.55 31.84
C LYS A 205 11.97 4.29 30.55
N LEU A 206 11.33 5.43 30.37
CA LEU A 206 11.66 6.39 29.33
C LEU A 206 12.69 7.43 29.85
N PRO A 207 13.44 8.10 28.96
CA PRO A 207 14.36 9.16 29.38
C PRO A 207 13.65 10.30 30.11
N GLY A 208 14.05 10.57 31.36
CA GLY A 208 13.63 11.75 32.14
C GLY A 208 14.40 13.01 31.75
N VAL A 209 14.41 13.38 30.46
CA VAL A 209 15.14 14.53 29.92
C VAL A 209 14.19 15.57 29.33
N SER A 210 14.72 16.75 28.97
CA SER A 210 13.95 17.79 28.27
C SER A 210 13.43 17.32 26.91
N GLN A 211 12.38 17.96 26.39
CA GLN A 211 11.81 17.62 25.08
C GLN A 211 12.83 17.77 23.94
N PHE A 212 13.77 18.72 24.06
CA PHE A 212 14.84 18.93 23.08
C PHE A 212 15.77 17.72 22.97
N GLU A 213 16.06 17.06 24.10
CA GLU A 213 16.97 15.91 24.16
C GLU A 213 16.28 14.56 23.95
N TYR A 214 14.95 14.54 24.08
CA TYR A 214 14.18 13.32 24.20
C TYR A 214 14.40 12.34 23.04
N TYR A 215 14.28 12.81 21.80
CA TYR A 215 14.49 11.98 20.60
C TYR A 215 15.90 11.37 20.58
N ARG A 216 16.92 12.18 20.90
CA ARG A 216 18.33 11.77 20.91
C ARG A 216 18.61 10.73 21.99
N CYS A 217 18.06 10.91 23.19
CA CYS A 217 18.17 9.96 24.29
C CYS A 217 17.49 8.62 23.95
N CYS A 218 16.26 8.66 23.44
CA CYS A 218 15.52 7.47 23.03
C CYS A 218 16.29 6.69 21.95
N LYS A 219 16.84 7.40 20.97
CA LYS A 219 17.66 6.81 19.90
C LYS A 219 18.90 6.09 20.46
N ARG A 220 19.61 6.72 21.40
CA ARG A 220 20.77 6.08 22.08
C ARG A 220 20.37 4.82 22.83
N GLN A 221 19.23 4.82 23.53
CA GLN A 221 18.73 3.62 24.20
C GLN A 221 18.34 2.52 23.21
N PHE A 222 17.65 2.86 22.12
CA PHE A 222 17.32 1.88 21.09
C PHE A 222 18.58 1.23 20.48
N TYR A 223 19.68 1.98 20.34
CA TYR A 223 20.96 1.45 19.83
C TYR A 223 21.67 0.47 20.76
N GLN A 224 21.26 0.40 22.03
CA GLN A 224 21.78 -0.57 22.99
C GLN A 224 21.05 -1.93 22.90
N ILE A 225 19.96 -2.01 22.12
CA ILE A 225 19.23 -3.25 21.88
C ILE A 225 19.99 -4.04 20.81
N GLU A 226 20.20 -5.33 21.05
CA GLU A 226 20.77 -6.26 20.08
C GLU A 226 19.94 -6.23 18.78
N ILE A 227 20.61 -6.22 17.62
CA ILE A 227 19.99 -5.86 16.34
C ILE A 227 18.84 -6.78 15.93
N ILE A 228 18.96 -8.09 16.17
CA ILE A 228 17.92 -9.07 15.87
C ILE A 228 16.71 -8.85 16.77
N LYS A 229 16.92 -8.70 18.09
CA LYS A 229 15.85 -8.34 19.03
C LYS A 229 15.17 -7.01 18.69
N ALA A 230 15.95 -6.01 18.27
CA ALA A 230 15.43 -4.72 17.85
C ALA A 230 14.55 -4.86 16.58
N TYR A 231 14.97 -5.69 15.62
CA TYR A 231 14.19 -5.99 14.42
C TYR A 231 12.88 -6.74 14.74
N GLU A 232 12.92 -7.74 15.61
CA GLU A 232 11.71 -8.46 16.06
C GLU A 232 10.68 -7.52 16.69
N ASP A 233 11.16 -6.61 17.56
CA ASP A 233 10.32 -5.60 18.19
C ASP A 233 9.82 -4.53 17.21
N PHE A 234 10.65 -4.15 16.26
CA PHE A 234 10.31 -3.26 15.16
C PHE A 234 9.16 -3.85 14.31
N VAL A 235 9.27 -5.09 13.86
CA VAL A 235 8.20 -5.76 13.09
C VAL A 235 6.94 -5.90 13.93
N THR A 236 7.08 -6.29 15.20
CA THR A 236 5.95 -6.47 16.13
C THR A 236 5.18 -5.17 16.38
N ILE A 237 5.88 -4.05 16.56
CA ILE A 237 5.22 -2.76 16.80
C ILE A 237 4.59 -2.22 15.52
N LEU A 238 5.24 -2.37 14.36
CA LEU A 238 4.70 -1.94 13.07
C LEU A 238 3.40 -2.67 12.70
N LYS A 239 3.30 -3.96 13.06
CA LYS A 239 2.07 -4.76 12.90
C LYS A 239 0.84 -4.11 13.56
N LYS A 240 1.02 -3.26 14.58
CA LYS A 240 -0.08 -2.61 15.30
C LYS A 240 -0.63 -1.35 14.60
N ARG A 241 -0.03 -0.90 13.49
CA ARG A 241 -0.38 0.38 12.83
C ARG A 241 -1.73 0.39 12.13
N CYS A 242 -2.23 -0.75 11.65
CA CYS A 242 -3.54 -0.80 10.99
C CYS A 242 -4.55 -1.53 11.88
N ARG A 243 -5.73 -0.93 12.02
CA ARG A 243 -6.91 -1.52 12.66
C ARG A 243 -8.09 -1.25 11.74
N ILE A 244 -8.50 -2.28 11.01
CA ILE A 244 -9.74 -2.24 10.24
C ILE A 244 -10.85 -2.94 11.03
N ASP A 245 -12.08 -2.48 10.84
CA ASP A 245 -13.25 -3.28 11.17
C ASP A 245 -13.41 -4.35 10.09
N VAL A 246 -13.13 -5.61 10.42
CA VAL A 246 -13.10 -6.71 9.45
C VAL A 246 -14.48 -6.94 8.83
N GLU A 247 -15.55 -6.77 9.59
CA GLU A 247 -16.91 -7.00 9.09
C GLU A 247 -17.30 -5.93 8.08
N LEU A 248 -17.14 -4.66 8.44
CA LEU A 248 -17.44 -3.54 7.54
C LEU A 248 -16.54 -3.55 6.31
N TYR A 249 -15.24 -3.82 6.51
CA TYR A 249 -14.28 -3.85 5.42
C TYR A 249 -14.52 -4.99 4.41
N THR A 250 -15.10 -6.11 4.84
CA THR A 250 -15.42 -7.23 3.94
C THR A 250 -16.46 -6.85 2.89
N ARG A 251 -17.37 -5.91 3.23
CA ARG A 251 -18.44 -5.41 2.35
C ARG A 251 -17.96 -4.43 1.28
N ILE A 252 -16.74 -3.90 1.42
CA ILE A 252 -16.17 -2.94 0.47
C ILE A 252 -15.90 -3.62 -0.89
N PRO A 253 -16.29 -3.00 -2.03
CA PRO A 253 -15.97 -3.52 -3.36
C PRO A 253 -14.47 -3.68 -3.58
N TYR A 254 -14.08 -4.72 -4.31
CA TYR A 254 -12.68 -5.06 -4.60
C TYR A 254 -11.87 -3.84 -5.07
N GLU A 255 -12.48 -3.05 -5.93
CA GLU A 255 -11.97 -1.87 -6.62
C GLU A 255 -11.57 -0.74 -5.66
N LEU A 256 -12.17 -0.69 -4.46
CA LEU A 256 -11.96 0.38 -3.47
C LEU A 256 -11.19 -0.08 -2.23
N LYS A 257 -10.93 -1.38 -2.09
CA LYS A 257 -10.39 -1.95 -0.86
C LYS A 257 -9.06 -1.33 -0.43
N PHE A 258 -8.16 -0.99 -1.36
CA PHE A 258 -6.93 -0.30 -1.01
C PHE A 258 -7.14 1.08 -0.44
N LEU A 259 -8.03 1.88 -1.05
CA LEU A 259 -8.33 3.21 -0.55
C LEU A 259 -8.91 3.14 0.86
N VAL A 260 -9.97 2.34 1.05
CA VAL A 260 -10.64 2.24 2.35
C VAL A 260 -9.69 1.73 3.44
N TYR A 261 -8.83 0.76 3.12
CA TYR A 261 -7.86 0.22 4.09
C TYR A 261 -6.91 1.28 4.64
N PHE A 262 -6.51 2.25 3.82
CA PHE A 262 -5.52 3.26 4.17
C PHE A 262 -6.11 4.67 4.40
N CYS A 263 -7.43 4.83 4.40
CA CYS A 263 -8.10 6.12 4.65
C CYS A 263 -8.52 6.33 6.11
N ASP A 264 -8.25 5.39 7.02
CA ASP A 264 -8.61 5.46 8.44
C ASP A 264 -10.12 5.69 8.67
N PHE A 265 -10.96 5.03 7.87
CA PHE A 265 -12.42 5.17 7.92
C PHE A 265 -12.99 4.83 9.30
N LYS A 266 -13.90 5.69 9.77
CA LYS A 266 -14.76 5.43 10.93
C LYS A 266 -16.04 4.75 10.47
N VAL A 267 -16.80 4.17 11.41
CA VAL A 267 -18.08 3.50 11.13
C VAL A 267 -19.02 4.38 10.29
N ALA A 268 -19.10 5.68 10.59
CA ALA A 268 -19.92 6.63 9.81
C ALA A 268 -19.48 6.74 8.34
N ASP A 269 -18.18 6.65 8.06
CA ASP A 269 -17.64 6.74 6.69
C ASP A 269 -18.01 5.49 5.88
N TYR A 270 -18.03 4.30 6.51
CA TYR A 270 -18.53 3.08 5.88
C TYR A 270 -20.01 3.21 5.47
N SER A 271 -20.86 3.74 6.36
CA SER A 271 -22.28 3.94 6.05
C SER A 271 -22.50 4.94 4.92
N LYS A 272 -21.71 6.02 4.88
CA LYS A 272 -21.75 7.00 3.78
C LYS A 272 -21.32 6.38 2.46
N LEU A 273 -20.24 5.59 2.46
CA LEU A 273 -19.77 4.88 1.28
C LEU A 273 -20.84 3.91 0.77
N ASP A 274 -21.45 3.14 1.68
CA ASP A 274 -22.50 2.18 1.33
C ASP A 274 -23.72 2.86 0.67
N ALA A 275 -24.19 3.96 1.25
CA ALA A 275 -25.26 4.76 0.67
C ALA A 275 -24.90 5.32 -0.72
N PHE A 276 -23.66 5.80 -0.88
CA PHE A 276 -23.15 6.26 -2.17
C PHE A 276 -23.12 5.14 -3.21
N LEU A 277 -22.61 3.95 -2.86
CA LEU A 277 -22.48 2.81 -3.77
C LEU A 277 -23.82 2.33 -4.31
N HIS A 278 -24.88 2.39 -3.51
CA HIS A 278 -26.24 1.98 -3.90
C HIS A 278 -27.03 3.07 -4.65
N ARG A 279 -26.56 4.32 -4.63
CA ARG A 279 -27.20 5.42 -5.36
C ARG A 279 -27.09 5.17 -6.86
N LYS A 280 -28.23 5.28 -7.55
CA LYS A 280 -28.32 5.20 -9.01
C LYS A 280 -27.99 6.54 -9.66
N GLU A 281 -27.30 6.46 -10.79
CA GLU A 281 -27.05 7.62 -11.62
C GLU A 281 -28.34 8.05 -12.33
N ALA A 282 -28.81 9.24 -11.98
CA ALA A 282 -30.13 9.73 -12.37
C ALA A 282 -30.07 10.66 -13.59
N ARG A 283 -28.92 11.31 -13.83
CA ARG A 283 -28.72 12.24 -14.96
C ARG A 283 -27.25 12.24 -15.34
N ILE A 284 -26.94 12.18 -16.63
CA ILE A 284 -25.63 12.64 -17.11
C ILE A 284 -25.65 14.14 -16.86
N CYS A 285 -24.95 14.67 -15.83
CA CYS A 285 -24.84 16.11 -15.64
C CYS A 285 -24.38 16.74 -16.97
N THR A 286 -25.29 17.42 -17.66
CA THR A 286 -25.04 18.13 -18.90
C THR A 286 -24.43 19.48 -18.54
N SER A 287 -23.16 19.48 -18.12
CA SER A 287 -22.37 20.70 -18.17
C SER A 287 -21.38 20.53 -19.32
N PRO A 288 -21.37 21.43 -20.32
CA PRO A 288 -20.42 21.36 -21.43
C PRO A 288 -18.99 21.50 -20.91
N ILE A 289 -18.08 20.89 -21.66
CA ILE A 289 -16.62 21.13 -21.58
C ILE A 289 -16.35 22.60 -21.87
#